data_AF-A0A9E7GKU7-F1
#
_entry.id   AF-A0A9E7GKU7-F1
#
_cell.length_a   1.000
_cell.length_b   1.000
_cell.length_c   1.000
_cell.angle_alpha   90.00
_cell.angle_beta   90.00
_cell.angle_gamma   90.00
#
_symmetry.space_group_name_H-M   'P 1'
#
loop_
_entity.id
_entity.type
_entity.pdbx_description
1 polymer ?
#
loop_
_entity_poly.entity_id
_entity_poly.type
_entity_poly.pdbx_seq_one_letter_code
_entity_poly.pdbx_strand_id
1 'polypeptide(L)'
;MQKLKSSVAQSCLSAQIICEGLRALGGLYECIEELLHFPTSTYSNIQEKESAEVELDGSVRLLDLLGIMRDCMMTTKEQIITLEIALRRQGVTVAESKMYTHIRFDKKAEKGIKSIFKLLKQMDDKYVSCCTNDKDSWMVTKILREARAITISLLHSIFNFLSMPRPQGKASRWSLISKALQKRKVACEGEQEEIEDTDGKIQRAQNQLRTLQNSIEDIETGLECLFRRLIKNRVSLLNILSL
;
A
#
# COMPACT_ATOMS: atom_id res chain seq x y z
N MET A 1 9.54 -7.79 -15.12
CA MET A 1 8.85 -6.47 -14.99
C MET A 1 7.43 -6.44 -15.58
N GLN A 2 7.20 -6.80 -16.85
CA GLN A 2 5.86 -6.67 -17.48
C GLN A 2 4.73 -7.41 -16.72
N LYS A 3 4.98 -8.65 -16.28
CA LYS A 3 4.02 -9.43 -15.45
C LYS A 3 3.70 -8.77 -14.11
N LEU A 4 4.69 -8.14 -13.47
CA LEU A 4 4.50 -7.42 -12.22
C LEU A 4 3.68 -6.14 -12.46
N LYS A 5 4.03 -5.40 -13.53
CA LYS A 5 3.31 -4.19 -13.95
C LYS A 5 1.83 -4.45 -14.21
N SER A 6 1.50 -5.51 -14.94
CA SER A 6 0.09 -5.87 -15.19
C SER A 6 -0.64 -6.31 -13.91
N SER A 7 0.05 -7.02 -13.00
CA SER A 7 -0.51 -7.43 -11.72
C SER A 7 -0.83 -6.26 -10.81
N VAL A 8 0.04 -5.24 -10.72
CA VAL A 8 -0.16 -4.09 -9.81
C VAL A 8 -1.06 -2.99 -10.37
N ALA A 9 -1.38 -3.03 -11.66
CA ALA A 9 -2.22 -2.02 -12.32
C ALA A 9 -3.72 -2.13 -12.00
N GLN A 10 -4.14 -3.17 -11.29
CA GLN A 10 -5.54 -3.38 -10.94
C GLN A 10 -5.96 -2.47 -9.78
N SER A 11 -7.12 -1.81 -9.92
CA SER A 11 -7.60 -0.78 -8.98
C SER A 11 -7.98 -1.27 -7.57
N CYS A 12 -7.99 -2.59 -7.34
CA CYS A 12 -8.35 -3.20 -6.06
C CYS A 12 -7.61 -4.53 -5.89
N LEU A 13 -6.42 -4.47 -5.27
CA LEU A 13 -5.62 -5.66 -4.98
C LEU A 13 -6.04 -6.26 -3.64
N SER A 14 -6.07 -7.59 -3.57
CA SER A 14 -6.15 -8.28 -2.28
C SER A 14 -4.83 -8.10 -1.50
N ALA A 15 -4.88 -8.22 -0.18
CA ALA A 15 -3.67 -8.17 0.66
C ALA A 15 -2.60 -9.17 0.18
N GLN A 16 -3.02 -10.37 -0.21
CA GLN A 16 -2.12 -11.38 -0.76
C GLN A 16 -1.39 -10.88 -2.02
N ILE A 17 -2.10 -10.31 -3.00
CA ILE A 17 -1.49 -9.80 -4.23
C ILE A 17 -0.56 -8.61 -3.92
N ILE A 18 -0.93 -7.78 -2.94
CA ILE A 18 -0.06 -6.70 -2.46
C ILE A 18 1.25 -7.27 -1.91
N CYS A 19 1.20 -8.27 -1.03
CA CYS A 19 2.39 -8.90 -0.45
C CYS A 19 3.26 -9.58 -1.51
N GLU A 20 2.66 -10.27 -2.47
CA GLU A 20 3.37 -10.84 -3.62
C GLU A 20 4.04 -9.75 -4.47
N GLY A 21 3.34 -8.63 -4.70
CA GLY A 21 3.88 -7.47 -5.39
C GLY A 21 5.07 -6.84 -4.67
N LEU A 22 5.01 -6.70 -3.34
CA LEU A 22 6.11 -6.17 -2.53
C LEU A 22 7.32 -7.09 -2.57
N ARG A 23 7.11 -8.41 -2.47
CA ARG A 23 8.17 -9.41 -2.61
C ARG A 23 8.83 -9.33 -3.99
N ALA A 24 8.02 -9.23 -5.04
CA ALA A 24 8.52 -9.11 -6.41
C ALA A 24 9.28 -7.79 -6.65
N LEU A 25 8.83 -6.68 -6.06
CA LEU A 25 9.57 -5.41 -6.08
C LEU A 25 10.90 -5.51 -5.33
N GLY A 26 10.93 -6.18 -4.18
CA GLY A 26 12.16 -6.43 -3.43
C GLY A 26 13.20 -7.14 -4.29
N GLY A 27 12.80 -8.22 -4.98
CA GLY A 27 13.66 -8.94 -5.92
C GLY A 27 14.05 -8.10 -7.15
N LEU A 28 13.14 -7.27 -7.67
CA LEU A 28 13.46 -6.37 -8.78
C LEU A 28 14.55 -5.36 -8.40
N TYR A 29 14.41 -4.70 -7.26
CA TYR A 29 15.41 -3.74 -6.78
C TYR A 29 16.73 -4.42 -6.40
N GLU A 30 16.71 -5.68 -5.96
CA GLU A 30 17.93 -6.47 -5.80
C GLU A 30 18.64 -6.72 -7.13
N CYS A 31 17.92 -7.12 -8.19
CA CYS A 31 18.52 -7.26 -9.52
C CYS A 31 19.05 -5.93 -10.08
N ILE A 32 18.37 -4.81 -9.81
CA ILE A 32 18.85 -3.47 -10.22
C ILE A 32 20.12 -3.09 -9.45
N GLU A 33 20.16 -3.38 -8.14
CA GLU A 33 21.36 -3.19 -7.32
C GLU A 33 22.54 -3.99 -7.89
N GLU A 34 22.36 -5.27 -8.22
CA GLU A 34 23.39 -6.08 -8.88
C GLU A 34 23.82 -5.48 -10.23
N LEU A 35 22.86 -5.01 -11.04
CA LEU A 35 23.13 -4.37 -12.34
C LEU A 35 24.00 -3.11 -12.19
N LEU A 36 23.76 -2.33 -11.13
CA LEU A 36 24.50 -1.11 -10.79
C LEU A 36 25.94 -1.37 -10.32
N HIS A 37 26.29 -2.61 -9.97
CA HIS A 37 27.66 -2.97 -9.57
C HIS A 37 28.54 -3.41 -10.74
N PHE A 38 28.00 -3.57 -11.95
CA PHE A 38 28.81 -3.98 -13.09
C PHE A 38 29.69 -2.82 -13.60
N PRO A 39 30.95 -3.07 -14.00
CA PRO A 39 31.85 -2.04 -14.53
C PRO A 39 31.30 -1.28 -15.76
N THR A 40 30.34 -1.87 -16.46
CA THR A 40 29.65 -1.28 -17.61
C THR A 40 28.61 -0.23 -17.24
N SER A 41 28.20 -0.10 -15.98
CA SER A 41 27.22 0.90 -15.53
C SER A 41 27.88 2.25 -15.20
N THR A 42 28.82 2.73 -16.02
CA THR A 42 29.44 4.05 -15.85
C THR A 42 28.64 5.13 -16.56
N TYR A 43 28.37 6.24 -15.87
CA TYR A 43 27.68 7.40 -16.43
C TYR A 43 28.72 8.34 -17.02
N SER A 44 28.87 8.30 -18.35
CA SER A 44 29.97 8.93 -19.06
C SER A 44 29.63 10.32 -19.59
N ASN A 45 28.36 10.55 -19.96
CA ASN A 45 27.90 11.83 -20.48
C ASN A 45 27.01 12.59 -19.46
N ILE A 46 26.89 13.90 -19.67
CA ILE A 46 26.11 14.80 -18.80
C ILE A 46 24.64 14.34 -18.71
N GLN A 47 24.10 13.87 -19.83
CA GLN A 47 22.68 13.53 -19.93
C GLN A 47 22.27 12.30 -19.10
N GLU A 48 23.15 11.30 -19.05
CA GLU A 48 23.02 10.12 -18.22
C GLU A 48 23.06 10.52 -16.74
N LYS A 49 24.00 11.40 -16.36
CA LYS A 49 24.13 11.89 -14.98
C LYS A 49 22.87 12.64 -14.54
N GLU A 50 22.36 13.55 -15.37
CA GLU A 50 21.09 14.23 -15.10
C GLU A 50 19.91 13.24 -14.95
N SER A 51 19.85 12.21 -15.78
CA SER A 51 18.81 11.18 -15.70
C SER A 51 18.90 10.37 -14.41
N ALA A 52 20.11 10.04 -13.95
CA ALA A 52 20.34 9.40 -12.67
C ALA A 52 19.98 10.29 -11.49
N GLU A 53 20.26 11.60 -11.56
CA GLU A 53 19.85 12.56 -10.54
C GLU A 53 18.33 12.64 -10.41
N VAL A 54 17.59 12.55 -11.53
CA VAL A 54 16.13 12.42 -11.51
C VAL A 54 15.70 11.16 -10.77
N GLU A 55 16.33 10.01 -11.02
CA GLU A 55 16.01 8.78 -10.28
C GLU A 55 16.39 8.85 -8.79
N LEU A 56 17.47 9.57 -8.45
CA LEU A 56 17.82 9.87 -7.07
C LEU A 56 16.75 10.73 -6.39
N ASP A 57 16.28 11.82 -7.01
CA ASP A 57 15.17 12.63 -6.46
C ASP A 57 13.90 11.77 -6.28
N GLY A 58 13.63 10.87 -7.24
CA GLY A 58 12.50 9.95 -7.18
C GLY A 58 12.61 8.97 -6.01
N SER A 59 13.80 8.45 -5.74
CA SER A 59 14.05 7.55 -4.61
C SER A 59 13.78 8.21 -3.26
N VAL A 60 14.13 9.49 -3.07
CA VAL A 60 13.84 10.22 -1.82
C VAL A 60 12.34 10.33 -1.61
N ARG A 61 11.61 10.75 -2.65
CA ARG A 61 10.15 10.88 -2.60
C ARG A 61 9.45 9.54 -2.32
N LEU A 62 9.97 8.43 -2.87
CA LEU A 62 9.49 7.09 -2.53
C LEU A 62 9.75 6.73 -1.06
N LEU A 63 10.93 7.03 -0.54
CA LEU A 63 11.28 6.79 0.87
C LEU A 63 10.39 7.62 1.82
N ASP A 64 10.14 8.88 1.49
CA ASP A 64 9.20 9.73 2.25
C ASP A 64 7.79 9.14 2.25
N LEU A 65 7.31 8.67 1.10
CA LEU A 65 6.01 8.03 0.96
C LEU A 65 5.91 6.75 1.81
N LEU A 66 6.94 5.90 1.78
CA LEU A 66 7.03 4.69 2.59
C LEU A 66 7.01 5.02 4.09
N GLY A 67 7.69 6.10 4.50
CA GLY A 67 7.66 6.60 5.88
C GLY A 67 6.24 6.93 6.33
N ILE A 68 5.51 7.75 5.56
CA ILE A 68 4.13 8.12 5.89
C ILE A 68 3.22 6.88 5.90
N MET A 69 3.39 5.96 4.95
CA MET A 69 2.57 4.74 4.88
C MET A 69 2.78 3.82 6.09
N ARG A 70 4.02 3.66 6.55
CA ARG A 70 4.33 2.89 7.76
C ARG A 70 3.65 3.50 8.99
N ASP A 71 3.71 4.83 9.14
CA ASP A 71 3.07 5.51 10.27
C ASP A 71 1.53 5.36 10.24
N CYS A 72 0.92 5.37 9.04
CA CYS A 72 -0.49 5.03 8.84
C CYS A 72 -0.82 3.58 9.22
N MET A 73 0.06 2.63 8.91
CA MET A 73 -0.13 1.22 9.29
C MET A 73 -0.07 1.03 10.80
N MET A 74 0.86 1.71 11.49
CA MET A 74 0.91 1.70 12.95
C MET A 74 -0.43 2.17 13.55
N THR A 75 -0.94 3.31 13.07
CA THR A 75 -2.24 3.83 13.49
C THR A 75 -3.38 2.84 13.20
N THR A 76 -3.34 2.17 12.06
CA THR A 76 -4.37 1.18 11.67
C THR A 76 -4.34 -0.05 12.59
N LYS A 77 -3.15 -0.53 12.99
CA LYS A 77 -2.99 -1.62 13.95
C LYS A 77 -3.60 -1.27 15.31
N GLU A 78 -3.32 -0.08 15.82
CA GLU A 78 -3.89 0.40 17.09
C GLU A 78 -5.42 0.47 17.04
N GLN A 79 -5.98 0.92 15.91
CA GLN A 79 -7.42 0.93 15.67
C GLN A 79 -8.01 -0.49 15.66
N ILE A 80 -7.34 -1.46 15.03
CA ILE A 80 -7.78 -2.86 15.01
C ILE A 80 -7.79 -3.44 16.42
N ILE A 81 -6.72 -3.24 17.20
CA ILE A 81 -6.64 -3.69 18.59
C ILE A 81 -7.77 -3.08 19.43
N THR A 82 -8.04 -1.79 19.26
CA THR A 82 -9.14 -1.10 19.96
C THR A 82 -10.51 -1.72 19.63
N LEU A 83 -10.73 -2.10 18.36
CA LEU A 83 -11.96 -2.77 17.93
C LEU A 83 -12.06 -4.18 18.49
N GLU A 84 -10.97 -4.94 18.51
CA GLU A 84 -10.97 -6.28 19.10
C GLU A 84 -11.32 -6.24 20.59
N ILE A 85 -10.77 -5.27 21.34
CA ILE A 85 -11.10 -5.06 22.75
C ILE A 85 -12.57 -4.68 22.93
N ALA A 86 -13.08 -3.77 22.10
CA ALA A 86 -14.48 -3.37 22.14
C ALA A 86 -15.42 -4.55 21.83
N LEU A 87 -15.07 -5.35 20.82
CA LEU A 87 -15.85 -6.51 20.42
C LEU A 87 -15.90 -7.58 21.51
N ARG A 88 -14.78 -7.83 22.22
CA ARG A 88 -14.72 -8.78 23.34
C ARG A 88 -15.47 -8.31 24.59
N ARG A 89 -15.42 -7.01 24.90
CA ARG A 89 -15.92 -6.48 26.19
C ARG A 89 -17.31 -5.85 26.13
N GLN A 90 -17.69 -5.31 24.98
CA GLN A 90 -18.85 -4.42 24.83
C GLN A 90 -19.83 -4.93 23.76
N GLY A 91 -19.53 -6.07 23.12
CA GLY A 91 -20.37 -6.68 22.10
C GLY A 91 -20.30 -6.00 20.72
N VAL A 92 -20.99 -6.60 19.76
CA VAL A 92 -20.92 -6.24 18.34
C VAL A 92 -21.40 -4.81 18.08
N THR A 93 -22.48 -4.37 18.73
CA THR A 93 -23.11 -3.06 18.49
C THR A 93 -22.20 -1.89 18.87
N VAL A 94 -21.49 -1.99 19.98
CA VAL A 94 -20.53 -0.96 20.42
C VAL A 94 -19.27 -0.98 19.56
N ALA A 95 -18.80 -2.17 19.14
CA ALA A 95 -17.68 -2.31 18.22
C ALA A 95 -18.01 -1.72 16.83
N GLU A 96 -19.23 -1.94 16.32
CA GLU A 96 -19.71 -1.33 15.08
C GLU A 96 -19.78 0.19 15.20
N SER A 97 -20.39 0.72 16.27
CA SER A 97 -20.44 2.16 16.53
C SER A 97 -19.03 2.78 16.54
N LYS A 98 -18.08 2.14 17.24
CA LYS A 98 -16.68 2.57 17.25
C LYS A 98 -16.01 2.45 15.88
N MET A 99 -16.37 1.46 15.09
CA MET A 99 -15.88 1.35 13.71
C MET A 99 -16.32 2.55 12.86
N TYR A 100 -17.58 2.97 12.98
CA TYR A 100 -18.10 4.13 12.25
C TYR A 100 -17.50 5.47 12.69
N THR A 101 -17.06 5.59 13.94
CA THR A 101 -16.53 6.84 14.50
C THR A 101 -15.01 6.92 14.54
N HIS A 102 -14.28 5.79 14.61
CA HIS A 102 -12.84 5.77 14.87
C HIS A 102 -11.93 5.28 13.73
N ILE A 103 -12.43 4.57 12.71
CA ILE A 103 -11.56 4.24 11.55
C ILE A 103 -11.68 5.34 10.52
N ARG A 104 -10.88 6.38 10.73
CA ARG A 104 -10.60 7.35 9.68
C ARG A 104 -9.12 7.33 9.40
N PHE A 105 -8.78 7.15 8.12
CA PHE A 105 -7.44 7.43 7.65
C PHE A 105 -7.11 8.89 8.00
N ASP A 106 -5.91 9.14 8.55
CA ASP A 106 -5.53 10.50 8.97
C ASP A 106 -5.58 11.41 7.74
N LYS A 107 -6.45 12.43 7.78
CA LYS A 107 -6.58 13.41 6.70
C LYS A 107 -5.27 14.12 6.38
N LYS A 108 -4.41 14.33 7.38
CA LYS A 108 -3.09 14.94 7.19
C LYS A 108 -2.20 13.99 6.40
N ALA A 109 -2.15 12.72 6.79
CA ALA A 109 -1.43 11.69 6.04
C ALA A 109 -1.98 11.51 4.62
N GLU A 110 -3.31 11.55 4.45
CA GLU A 110 -3.97 11.47 3.14
C GLU A 110 -3.52 12.58 2.20
N LYS A 111 -3.47 13.81 2.71
CA LYS A 111 -2.96 14.97 1.97
C LYS A 111 -1.47 14.82 1.64
N GLY A 112 -0.66 14.35 2.59
CA GLY A 112 0.76 14.08 2.40
C GLY A 112 1.02 13.07 1.29
N ILE A 113 0.36 11.91 1.36
CA ILE A 113 0.46 10.84 0.36
C ILE A 113 0.04 11.33 -1.03
N LYS A 114 -1.12 12.00 -1.14
CA LYS A 114 -1.58 12.56 -2.42
C LYS A 114 -0.62 13.60 -2.99
N SER A 115 -0.02 14.43 -2.13
CA SER A 115 0.98 15.41 -2.53
C SER A 115 2.23 14.73 -3.11
N ILE A 116 2.76 13.71 -2.44
CA ILE A 116 3.92 12.97 -2.93
C ILE A 116 3.62 12.23 -4.24
N PHE A 117 2.45 11.60 -4.39
CA PHE A 117 2.05 10.99 -5.66
C PHE A 117 2.02 12.00 -6.81
N LYS A 118 1.54 13.22 -6.56
CA LYS A 118 1.56 14.30 -7.56
C LYS A 118 2.99 14.65 -7.96
N LEU A 119 3.90 14.80 -6.99
CA LEU A 119 5.31 15.11 -7.23
C LEU A 119 5.99 13.99 -8.03
N LEU A 120 5.78 12.73 -7.64
CA LEU A 120 6.32 11.55 -8.34
C LEU A 120 5.83 11.47 -9.80
N LYS A 121 4.58 11.85 -10.07
CA LYS A 121 4.02 11.87 -11.44
C LYS A 121 4.64 12.98 -12.31
N GLN A 122 4.94 14.14 -11.73
CA GLN A 122 5.56 15.28 -12.44
C GLN A 122 7.02 15.01 -12.85
N MET A 123 7.64 13.96 -12.30
CA MET A 123 9.01 13.59 -12.64
C MET A 123 9.13 13.01 -14.05
N ASP A 124 8.07 12.42 -14.59
CA ASP A 124 8.08 11.90 -15.95
C ASP A 124 8.25 13.02 -17.00
N ASP A 125 7.76 14.23 -16.70
CA ASP A 125 7.89 15.40 -17.58
C ASP A 125 9.35 15.88 -17.68
N LYS A 126 10.10 15.81 -16.57
CA LYS A 126 11.55 16.13 -16.55
C LYS A 126 12.35 15.17 -17.43
N TYR A 127 11.96 13.90 -17.46
CA TYR A 127 12.64 12.87 -18.23
C TYR A 127 12.52 13.10 -19.75
N VAL A 128 11.38 13.62 -20.22
CA VAL A 128 11.15 13.96 -21.63
C VAL A 128 12.08 15.09 -22.09
N SER A 129 12.43 16.03 -21.19
CA SER A 129 13.39 17.10 -21.48
C SER A 129 14.84 16.62 -21.59
N CYS A 130 15.18 15.51 -20.94
CA CYS A 130 16.54 14.97 -20.82
C CYS A 130 16.85 13.88 -21.87
N CYS A 131 15.94 13.52 -22.77
CA CYS A 131 16.11 12.35 -23.64
C CYS A 131 15.99 12.74 -25.12
N THR A 132 16.99 13.42 -25.68
CA THR A 132 17.08 13.64 -27.12
C THR A 132 18.21 12.80 -27.72
N ASN A 133 17.83 11.72 -28.42
CA ASN A 133 18.52 11.09 -29.56
C ASN A 133 19.52 9.94 -29.41
N ASP A 134 19.88 9.40 -28.22
CA ASP A 134 20.76 8.21 -28.19
C ASP A 134 20.06 6.97 -27.60
N LYS A 135 19.98 5.91 -28.41
CA LYS A 135 19.07 4.77 -28.18
C LYS A 135 19.60 3.73 -27.20
N ASP A 136 20.92 3.64 -26.98
CA ASP A 136 21.51 2.46 -26.35
C ASP A 136 22.27 2.70 -25.03
N SER A 137 22.51 3.96 -24.62
CA SER A 137 23.38 4.28 -23.46
C SER A 137 22.69 4.40 -22.08
N TRP A 138 21.37 4.16 -21.97
CA TRP A 138 20.59 4.48 -20.75
C TRP A 138 19.75 3.32 -20.16
N MET A 139 20.13 2.08 -20.42
CA MET A 139 19.30 0.91 -20.03
C MET A 139 19.03 0.81 -18.52
N VAL A 140 20.01 1.16 -17.68
CA VAL A 140 19.85 1.11 -16.21
C VAL A 140 18.85 2.16 -15.71
N THR A 141 18.92 3.40 -16.22
CA THR A 141 17.97 4.46 -15.83
C THR A 141 16.57 4.17 -16.35
N LYS A 142 16.42 3.52 -17.51
CA LYS A 142 15.14 2.99 -17.99
C LYS A 142 14.52 1.99 -17.04
N ILE A 143 15.32 1.02 -16.59
CA ILE A 143 14.87 -0.03 -15.67
C ILE A 143 14.48 0.59 -14.33
N LEU A 144 15.28 1.53 -13.81
CA LEU A 144 14.96 2.29 -12.59
C LEU A 144 13.64 3.05 -12.71
N ARG A 145 13.42 3.75 -13.83
CA ARG A 145 12.18 4.48 -14.10
C ARG A 145 10.97 3.54 -14.15
N GLU A 146 11.09 2.42 -14.84
CA GLU A 146 10.01 1.43 -14.90
C GLU A 146 9.76 0.80 -13.52
N ALA A 147 10.80 0.52 -12.72
CA ALA A 147 10.68 0.01 -11.36
C ALA A 147 9.99 1.03 -10.44
N ARG A 148 10.33 2.32 -10.56
CA ARG A 148 9.64 3.42 -9.87
C ARG A 148 8.17 3.46 -10.24
N ALA A 149 7.82 3.35 -11.52
CA ALA A 149 6.41 3.37 -11.96
C ALA A 149 5.60 2.20 -11.35
N ILE A 150 6.16 0.99 -11.35
CA ILE A 150 5.53 -0.18 -10.72
C ILE A 150 5.38 0.04 -9.21
N THR A 151 6.42 0.57 -8.57
CA THR A 151 6.40 0.90 -7.13
C THR A 151 5.29 1.88 -6.80
N ILE A 152 5.18 2.99 -7.56
CA ILE A 152 4.12 3.98 -7.39
C ILE A 152 2.74 3.32 -7.49
N SER A 153 2.50 2.47 -8.50
CA SER A 153 1.23 1.77 -8.66
C SER A 153 0.90 0.88 -7.47
N LEU A 154 1.88 0.12 -6.97
CA LEU A 154 1.66 -0.76 -5.82
C LEU A 154 1.40 0.03 -4.53
N LEU A 155 2.17 1.09 -4.29
CA LEU A 155 1.97 1.98 -3.14
C LEU A 155 0.60 2.66 -3.21
N HIS A 156 0.12 3.00 -4.40
CA HIS A 156 -1.23 3.53 -4.57
C HIS A 156 -2.30 2.50 -4.22
N SER A 157 -2.11 1.23 -4.59
CA SER A 157 -2.99 0.12 -4.18
C SER A 157 -2.99 -0.10 -2.67
N ILE A 158 -1.84 0.01 -2.01
CA ILE A 158 -1.72 -0.05 -0.54
C ILE A 158 -2.45 1.13 0.10
N PHE A 159 -2.25 2.34 -0.41
CA PHE A 159 -2.98 3.52 0.05
C PHE A 159 -4.49 3.32 -0.05
N ASN A 160 -4.99 2.78 -1.16
CA ASN A 160 -6.41 2.49 -1.34
C ASN A 160 -6.89 1.38 -0.39
N PHE A 161 -6.08 0.34 -0.15
CA PHE A 161 -6.37 -0.72 0.80
C PHE A 161 -6.54 -0.17 2.23
N LEU A 162 -5.66 0.75 2.65
CA LEU A 162 -5.73 1.41 3.96
C LEU A 162 -6.83 2.47 4.05
N SER A 163 -7.10 3.17 2.94
CA SER A 163 -8.09 4.27 2.86
C SER A 163 -9.50 3.80 2.53
N MET A 164 -9.70 2.50 2.26
CA MET A 164 -10.97 1.92 1.89
C MET A 164 -12.07 2.42 2.85
N PRO A 165 -13.12 3.09 2.34
CA PRO A 165 -14.24 3.51 3.16
C PRO A 165 -14.82 2.27 3.84
N ARG A 166 -14.57 2.15 5.15
CA ARG A 166 -15.37 1.24 5.98
C ARG A 166 -16.80 1.79 5.98
N PRO A 167 -17.79 0.92 5.82
CA PRO A 167 -18.91 1.11 4.91
C PRO A 167 -19.79 2.31 5.25
N GLN A 168 -19.59 3.45 4.60
CA GLN A 168 -20.61 4.50 4.58
C GLN A 168 -21.73 4.06 3.63
N GLY A 169 -22.78 3.45 4.19
CA GLY A 169 -24.02 3.15 3.47
C GLY A 169 -24.39 1.66 3.46
N LYS A 170 -25.71 1.41 3.41
CA LYS A 170 -26.45 0.15 3.73
C LYS A 170 -26.12 -1.09 2.88
N ALA A 171 -25.00 -1.14 2.17
CA ALA A 171 -24.66 -2.22 1.24
C ALA A 171 -23.13 -2.39 1.03
N SER A 172 -22.40 -2.91 2.01
CA SER A 172 -21.02 -3.39 1.84
C SER A 172 -20.81 -4.54 2.80
N ARG A 173 -20.36 -5.72 2.33
CA ARG A 173 -20.05 -7.02 2.99
C ARG A 173 -20.54 -7.27 4.43
N TRP A 174 -20.39 -6.34 5.35
CA TRP A 174 -21.11 -6.22 6.63
C TRP A 174 -22.63 -5.93 6.52
N SER A 175 -23.13 -5.35 5.43
CA SER A 175 -24.57 -5.15 5.19
C SER A 175 -25.33 -6.44 4.89
N LEU A 176 -24.61 -7.52 4.53
CA LEU A 176 -25.21 -8.84 4.43
C LEU A 176 -25.51 -9.40 5.84
N ILE A 177 -24.80 -8.93 6.86
CA ILE A 177 -25.10 -9.17 8.26
C ILE A 177 -26.31 -8.31 8.69
N SER A 178 -26.45 -7.08 8.16
CA SER A 178 -27.58 -6.19 8.48
C SER A 178 -28.88 -6.48 7.72
N LYS A 179 -28.84 -7.06 6.51
CA LYS A 179 -30.03 -7.33 5.68
C LYS A 179 -30.76 -8.62 6.04
N ALA A 180 -30.11 -9.56 6.72
CA ALA A 180 -30.80 -10.66 7.40
C ALA A 180 -31.57 -10.18 8.65
N LEU A 181 -31.28 -8.96 9.14
CA LEU A 181 -31.82 -8.39 10.38
C LEU A 181 -33.10 -7.53 10.20
N GLN A 182 -33.63 -7.38 8.98
CA GLN A 182 -34.75 -6.45 8.70
C GLN A 182 -36.02 -7.11 8.16
N LYS A 183 -36.14 -8.44 8.20
CA LYS A 183 -37.41 -9.12 7.88
C LYS A 183 -37.97 -9.81 9.12
N ARG A 184 -38.74 -9.05 9.89
CA ARG A 184 -40.17 -9.31 10.20
C ARG A 184 -40.60 -8.48 11.41
N LYS A 185 -41.30 -7.38 11.16
CA LYS A 185 -42.22 -6.81 12.16
C LYS A 185 -43.61 -6.76 11.54
N VAL A 186 -44.30 -7.90 11.55
CA VAL A 186 -45.77 -7.95 11.52
C VAL A 186 -46.23 -9.20 12.30
N ALA A 187 -46.85 -8.91 13.45
CA ALA A 187 -47.83 -9.65 14.26
C ALA A 187 -47.80 -11.19 14.29
N CYS A 188 -47.49 -11.77 15.46
CA CYS A 188 -48.47 -12.33 16.42
C CYS A 188 -47.74 -12.98 17.60
N GLU A 189 -48.45 -13.05 18.72
CA GLU A 189 -48.04 -13.56 20.04
C GLU A 189 -47.38 -14.95 20.00
N GLY A 190 -46.37 -15.14 20.84
CA GLY A 190 -45.71 -16.43 21.05
C GLY A 190 -44.34 -16.24 21.68
N GLU A 191 -44.24 -16.48 22.98
CA GLU A 191 -42.99 -16.56 23.72
C GLU A 191 -42.11 -17.68 23.13
N GLN A 192 -41.04 -17.27 22.45
CA GLN A 192 -39.87 -18.11 22.26
C GLN A 192 -38.64 -17.20 22.20
N GLU A 193 -37.82 -17.29 23.24
CA GLU A 193 -36.45 -16.78 23.23
C GLU A 193 -35.67 -17.50 22.12
N GLU A 194 -35.67 -16.95 20.91
CA GLU A 194 -34.64 -17.27 19.93
C GLU A 194 -33.33 -16.67 20.44
N ILE A 195 -32.50 -17.51 21.05
CA ILE A 195 -31.10 -17.20 21.34
C ILE A 195 -30.42 -16.96 19.98
N GLU A 196 -30.47 -15.71 19.50
CA GLU A 196 -29.69 -15.28 18.35
C GLU A 196 -28.22 -15.64 18.59
N ASP A 197 -27.60 -16.30 17.60
CA ASP A 197 -26.17 -16.67 17.52
C ASP A 197 -25.25 -15.43 17.57
N THR A 198 -25.28 -14.73 18.69
CA THR A 198 -24.51 -13.54 19.01
C THR A 198 -23.04 -13.92 19.19
N ASP A 199 -22.78 -15.08 19.80
CA ASP A 199 -21.44 -15.63 19.97
C ASP A 199 -20.78 -15.98 18.62
N GLY A 200 -21.49 -16.67 17.70
CA GLY A 200 -20.98 -16.96 16.37
C GLY A 200 -20.77 -15.69 15.50
N LYS A 201 -21.58 -14.64 15.68
CA LYS A 201 -21.35 -13.33 15.05
C LYS A 201 -20.08 -12.66 15.59
N ILE A 202 -19.85 -12.69 16.90
CA ILE A 202 -18.62 -12.16 17.55
C ILE A 202 -17.39 -12.92 17.03
N GLN A 203 -17.44 -14.25 17.00
CA GLN A 203 -16.32 -15.07 16.54
C GLN A 203 -15.96 -14.79 15.07
N ARG A 204 -16.94 -14.64 14.19
CA ARG A 204 -16.71 -14.27 12.78
C ARG A 204 -16.04 -12.90 12.65
N ALA A 205 -16.50 -11.91 13.39
CA ALA A 205 -15.93 -10.57 13.40
C ALA A 205 -14.48 -10.54 13.92
N GLN A 206 -14.19 -11.31 14.99
CA GLN A 206 -12.83 -11.47 15.50
C GLN A 206 -11.90 -12.14 14.48
N ASN A 207 -12.35 -13.19 13.80
CA ASN A 207 -11.54 -13.85 12.77
C ASN A 207 -11.21 -12.91 11.60
N GLN A 208 -12.16 -12.05 11.21
CA GLN A 208 -11.93 -11.04 10.18
C GLN A 208 -10.94 -9.96 10.62
N LEU A 209 -11.03 -9.48 11.87
CA LEU A 209 -10.08 -8.51 12.42
C LEU A 209 -8.67 -9.07 12.51
N ARG A 210 -8.52 -10.31 12.99
CA ARG A 210 -7.24 -11.02 13.01
C ARG A 210 -6.66 -11.21 11.62
N THR A 211 -7.49 -11.58 10.64
CA THR A 211 -7.05 -11.72 9.23
C THR A 211 -6.54 -10.38 8.68
N LEU A 212 -7.21 -9.28 8.99
CA LEU A 212 -6.80 -7.94 8.59
C LEU A 212 -5.51 -7.50 9.30
N GLN A 213 -5.35 -7.81 10.58
CA GLN A 213 -4.14 -7.51 11.34
C GLN A 213 -2.92 -8.22 10.72
N ASN A 214 -3.02 -9.52 10.48
CA ASN A 214 -1.96 -10.30 9.83
C ASN A 214 -1.62 -9.72 8.44
N SER A 215 -2.66 -9.36 7.67
CA SER A 215 -2.46 -8.73 6.36
C SER A 215 -1.67 -7.41 6.46
N ILE A 216 -1.94 -6.58 7.47
CA ILE A 216 -1.21 -5.32 7.64
C ILE A 216 0.23 -5.57 8.06
N GLU A 217 0.47 -6.54 8.94
CA GLU A 217 1.82 -6.93 9.37
C GLU A 217 2.67 -7.47 8.20
N ASP A 218 2.08 -8.30 7.34
CA ASP A 218 2.74 -8.81 6.14
C ASP A 218 3.09 -7.67 5.17
N ILE A 219 2.17 -6.73 4.95
CA ILE A 219 2.40 -5.57 4.06
C ILE A 219 3.48 -4.66 4.67
N GLU A 220 3.44 -4.38 5.97
CA GLU A 220 4.44 -3.57 6.67
C GLU A 220 5.84 -4.16 6.53
N THR A 221 5.97 -5.48 6.73
CA THR A 221 7.22 -6.21 6.52
C THR A 221 7.72 -6.07 5.07
N GLY A 222 6.82 -6.18 4.11
CA GLY A 222 7.15 -5.99 2.69
C GLY A 222 7.60 -4.56 2.36
N LEU A 223 6.96 -3.54 2.95
CA LEU A 223 7.35 -2.13 2.80
C LEU A 223 8.72 -1.86 3.42
N GLU A 224 9.02 -2.46 4.57
CA GLU A 224 10.32 -2.33 5.22
C GLU A 224 11.44 -2.95 4.36
N CYS A 225 11.19 -4.12 3.78
CA CYS A 225 12.10 -4.74 2.82
C CYS A 225 12.36 -3.82 1.62
N LEU A 226 11.29 -3.27 1.02
CA LEU A 226 11.38 -2.34 -0.10
C LEU A 226 12.14 -1.06 0.28
N PHE A 227 11.88 -0.49 1.45
CA PHE A 227 12.59 0.69 1.98
C PHE A 227 14.11 0.46 2.03
N ARG A 228 14.54 -0.68 2.60
CA ARG A 228 15.95 -1.06 2.68
C ARG A 228 16.57 -1.23 1.28
N ARG A 229 15.85 -1.85 0.34
CA ARG A 229 16.33 -2.04 -1.05
C ARG A 229 16.45 -0.72 -1.81
N LEU A 230 15.52 0.21 -1.62
CA LEU A 230 15.60 1.56 -2.21
C LEU A 230 16.81 2.34 -1.70
N ILE A 231 17.13 2.25 -0.41
CA ILE A 231 18.33 2.88 0.15
C ILE A 231 19.59 2.29 -0.50
N LYS A 232 19.69 0.97 -0.60
CA LYS A 232 20.84 0.31 -1.22
C LYS A 232 21.02 0.70 -2.70
N ASN A 233 19.93 0.73 -3.46
CA ASN A 233 19.94 1.18 -4.85
C ASN A 233 20.40 2.64 -4.96
N ARG A 234 19.88 3.51 -4.09
CA ARG A 234 20.27 4.93 -4.03
C ARG A 234 21.78 5.08 -3.77
N VAL A 235 22.31 4.37 -2.78
CA VAL A 235 23.74 4.39 -2.44
C VAL A 235 24.58 3.90 -3.63
N SER A 236 24.17 2.80 -4.25
CA SER A 236 24.86 2.26 -5.43
C SER A 236 24.90 3.28 -6.58
N LEU A 237 23.77 3.91 -6.88
CA LEU A 237 23.68 4.94 -7.92
C LEU A 237 24.53 6.19 -7.58
N LEU A 238 24.53 6.64 -6.32
CA LEU A 238 25.38 7.75 -5.86
C LEU A 238 26.86 7.45 -6.01
N ASN A 239 27.27 6.22 -5.67
CA ASN A 239 28.67 5.79 -5.80
C ASN A 239 29.12 5.85 -7.26
N ILE A 240 28.25 5.41 -8.18
CA ILE A 240 28.55 5.48 -9.62
C ILE A 240 28.69 6.91 -10.12
N LEU A 241 27.83 7.84 -9.67
CA LEU A 241 27.92 9.25 -10.09
C LEU A 241 29.13 9.98 -9.50
N SER A 242 29.69 9.44 -8.41
CA SER A 242 30.87 9.99 -7.72
C SER A 242 32.20 9.44 -8.26
N LEU A 243 32.16 8.41 -9.12
CA LEU A 243 33.30 7.87 -9.86
C LEU A 243 33.62 8.73 -11.10
#